data_AF-A0A3V2YAE3-F1
#
_entry.id   AF-A0A3V2YAE3-F1
#
_cell.length_a   1.000
_cell.length_b   1.000
_cell.length_c   1.000
_cell.angle_alpha   90.00
_cell.angle_beta   90.00
_cell.angle_gamma   90.00
#
_symmetry.space_group_name_H-M   'P 1'
#
loop_
_entity.id
_entity.type
_entity.pdbx_description
1 polymer ?
#
loop_
_entity_poly.entity_id
_entity_poly.type
_entity_poly.pdbx_seq_one_letter_code
_entity_poly.pdbx_strand_id
1 'polypeptide(L)'
;MIPTKKSIFEEFLAKTRSLVCGTCVGLGRSQFGVAKNRYDWVIVDEAARATPGELAIAIQSGRRVLLVGDHRQLPPLYPEPVVRKISIELNYSDRAVLTRSDFERAFESDYGKQVGATLRTQYRMAHQ
;
A
#
# COMPACT_ATOMS: atom_id res chain seq x y z
N MET A 1 13.67 10.42 -22.29
CA MET A 1 12.65 11.41 -21.88
C MET A 1 13.36 12.56 -21.18
N ILE A 2 13.24 13.79 -21.68
CA ILE A 2 13.91 14.96 -21.08
C ILE A 2 13.09 15.42 -19.87
N PRO A 3 13.68 15.60 -18.67
CA PRO A 3 12.95 16.07 -17.50
C PRO A 3 12.43 17.50 -17.71
N THR A 4 11.16 17.75 -17.34
CA THR A 4 10.59 19.10 -17.37
C THR A 4 11.04 19.90 -16.14
N LYS A 5 11.09 21.24 -16.22
CA LYS A 5 11.40 22.11 -15.06
C LYS A 5 10.54 21.79 -13.83
N LYS A 6 9.27 21.43 -14.05
CA LYS A 6 8.32 21.05 -12.98
C LYS A 6 8.73 19.75 -12.29
N SER A 7 9.10 18.73 -13.06
CA SER A 7 9.57 17.44 -12.52
C SER A 7 10.86 17.59 -11.70
N ILE A 8 11.79 18.44 -12.14
CA ILE A 8 13.04 18.71 -11.40
C ILE A 8 12.73 19.37 -10.05
N PHE A 9 11.77 20.30 -10.02
CA PHE A 9 11.37 20.98 -8.80
C PHE A 9 10.66 20.05 -7.82
N GLU A 10 9.77 19.18 -8.30
CA GLU A 10 9.08 18.17 -7.48
C GLU A 10 10.06 17.15 -6.88
N GLU A 11 11.03 16.67 -7.65
CA GLU A 11 12.10 15.79 -7.15
C GLU A 11 12.96 16.50 -6.09
N PHE A 12 13.31 17.77 -6.30
CA PHE A 12 14.06 18.57 -5.33
C PHE A 12 13.28 18.72 -4.01
N LEU A 13 11.98 19.02 -4.08
CA LEU A 13 11.13 19.10 -2.90
C LEU A 13 11.07 17.75 -2.18
N ALA A 14 10.89 16.65 -2.90
CA ALA A 14 10.87 15.33 -2.29
C ALA A 14 12.19 14.98 -1.58
N LYS A 15 13.34 15.42 -2.12
CA LYS A 15 14.67 15.18 -1.52
C LYS A 15 14.98 16.05 -0.30
N THR A 16 14.41 17.24 -0.22
CA THR A 16 14.77 18.25 0.79
C THR A 16 13.81 18.31 1.96
N ARG A 17 12.64 17.65 1.87
CA ARG A 17 11.64 17.62 2.93
C ARG A 17 11.78 16.36 3.77
N SER A 18 11.61 16.52 5.07
CA SER A 18 11.57 15.40 6.03
C SER A 18 10.27 14.60 5.96
N LEU A 19 9.20 15.19 5.41
CA LEU A 19 7.89 14.55 5.24
C LEU A 19 7.38 14.82 3.84
N VAL A 20 7.00 13.75 3.14
CA VAL A 20 6.39 13.78 1.82
C VAL A 20 5.13 12.93 1.89
N CYS A 21 4.00 13.50 1.50
CA CYS A 21 2.70 12.83 1.50
C CYS A 21 2.17 12.73 0.06
N GLY A 22 1.56 11.60 -0.26
CA GLY A 22 0.92 11.37 -1.55
C GLY A 22 0.21 10.02 -1.56
N THR A 23 -0.60 9.78 -2.59
CA THR A 23 -1.20 8.46 -2.80
C THR A 23 -0.16 7.47 -3.32
N CYS A 24 -0.36 6.18 -3.07
CA CYS A 24 0.55 5.13 -3.53
C CYS A 24 0.90 5.26 -5.02
N VAL A 25 -0.12 5.42 -5.89
CA VAL A 25 0.08 5.62 -7.34
C VAL A 25 0.69 6.99 -7.64
N GLY A 26 0.28 8.05 -6.93
CA GLY A 26 0.80 9.40 -7.13
C GLY A 26 2.30 9.49 -6.91
N LEU A 27 2.81 8.81 -5.88
CA LEU A 27 4.23 8.73 -5.53
C LEU A 27 5.04 7.90 -6.55
N GLY A 28 4.41 6.97 -7.27
CA GLY A 28 5.03 6.17 -8.32
C GLY A 28 5.28 6.90 -9.63
N ARG A 29 4.73 8.11 -9.80
CA ARG A 29 5.00 8.92 -10.99
C ARG A 29 6.47 9.31 -11.01
N SER A 30 7.12 9.09 -12.15
CA SER A 30 8.55 9.37 -12.37
C SER A 30 8.96 10.81 -12.04
N GLN A 31 7.99 11.73 -12.01
CA GLN A 31 8.18 13.15 -11.71
C GLN A 31 8.61 13.42 -10.25
N PHE A 32 8.20 12.58 -9.29
CA PHE A 32 8.56 12.79 -7.88
C PHE A 32 9.90 12.16 -7.50
N GLY A 33 10.45 11.26 -8.32
CA GLY A 33 11.69 10.56 -8.02
C GLY A 33 11.68 9.79 -6.69
N VAL A 34 10.51 9.56 -6.08
CA VAL A 34 10.36 8.95 -4.75
C VAL A 34 10.94 7.55 -4.71
N ALA A 35 10.80 6.78 -5.81
CA ALA A 35 11.45 5.48 -5.96
C ALA A 35 13.00 5.54 -5.94
N LYS A 36 13.59 6.70 -6.24
CA LYS A 36 15.05 6.92 -6.19
C LYS A 36 15.50 7.53 -4.85
N ASN A 37 14.57 7.98 -4.02
CA ASN A 37 14.86 8.49 -2.68
C ASN A 37 14.65 7.38 -1.65
N ARG A 38 15.60 7.25 -0.73
CA ARG A 38 15.49 6.35 0.42
C ARG A 38 15.01 7.18 1.61
N TYR A 39 13.83 6.88 2.12
CA TYR A 39 13.33 7.37 3.39
C TYR A 39 13.61 6.35 4.48
N ASP A 40 13.87 6.81 5.72
CA ASP A 40 14.04 5.90 6.85
C ASP A 40 12.75 5.15 7.17
N TRP A 41 11.61 5.83 7.01
CA TRP A 41 10.27 5.29 7.24
C TRP A 41 9.35 5.60 6.06
N VAL A 42 8.54 4.62 5.71
CA VAL A 42 7.35 4.79 4.88
C VAL A 42 6.14 4.32 5.70
N ILE A 43 5.12 5.17 5.76
CA ILE A 43 3.86 4.85 6.42
C ILE A 43 2.79 4.79 5.33
N VAL A 44 2.09 3.66 5.24
CA VAL A 44 1.01 3.46 4.28
C VAL A 44 -0.29 3.34 5.06
N ASP A 45 -1.16 4.34 4.92
CA ASP A 45 -2.53 4.30 5.42
C ASP A 45 -3.44 3.59 4.42
N GLU A 46 -4.53 3.01 4.91
CA GLU A 46 -5.47 2.19 4.13
C GLU A 46 -4.79 1.03 3.35
N ALA A 47 -3.71 0.47 3.91
CA ALA A 47 -2.89 -0.56 3.27
C ALA A 47 -3.67 -1.84 2.94
N ALA A 48 -4.74 -2.13 3.69
CA ALA A 48 -5.64 -3.25 3.43
C ALA A 48 -6.41 -3.15 2.11
N ARG A 49 -6.55 -1.93 1.56
CA ARG A 49 -7.26 -1.67 0.31
C ARG A 49 -6.32 -1.49 -0.89
N ALA A 50 -5.01 -1.42 -0.65
CA ALA A 50 -4.02 -1.27 -1.71
C ALA A 50 -3.81 -2.60 -2.46
N THR A 51 -3.74 -2.52 -3.79
CA THR A 51 -3.27 -3.66 -4.59
C THR A 51 -1.77 -3.89 -4.36
N PRO A 52 -1.24 -5.11 -4.63
CA PRO A 52 0.19 -5.40 -4.49
C PRO A 52 1.09 -4.40 -5.23
N GLY A 53 0.70 -3.99 -6.43
CA GLY A 53 1.45 -3.02 -7.23
C GLY A 53 1.48 -1.61 -6.60
N GLU A 54 0.34 -1.14 -6.09
CA GLU A 54 0.27 0.15 -5.40
C GLU A 54 1.09 0.14 -4.12
N LEU A 55 0.97 -0.91 -3.33
CA LEU A 55 1.72 -1.05 -2.09
C LEU A 55 3.23 -1.11 -2.34
N ALA A 56 3.66 -1.89 -3.34
CA ALA A 56 5.05 -2.02 -3.75
C ALA A 56 5.70 -0.66 -4.08
N ILE A 57 4.98 0.21 -4.80
CA ILE A 57 5.45 1.56 -5.16
C ILE A 57 5.81 2.38 -3.91
N ALA A 58 4.99 2.30 -2.86
CA ALA A 58 5.24 3.04 -1.63
C ALA A 58 6.42 2.43 -0.85
N ILE A 59 6.34 1.14 -0.55
CA ILE A 59 7.26 0.49 0.40
C ILE A 59 8.69 0.35 -0.12
N GLN A 60 8.90 0.33 -1.46
CA GLN A 60 10.25 0.25 -2.04
C GLN A 60 11.12 1.47 -1.72
N SER A 61 10.51 2.61 -1.37
CA SER A 61 11.23 3.85 -1.03
C SER A 61 11.67 3.92 0.43
N GLY A 62 11.25 2.98 1.27
CA GLY A 62 11.53 2.97 2.71
C GLY A 62 12.57 1.97 3.15
N ARG A 63 13.37 2.31 4.17
CA ARG A 63 14.17 1.34 4.94
C ARG A 63 13.31 0.57 5.94
N ARG A 64 12.33 1.24 6.54
CA ARG A 64 11.33 0.68 7.46
C ARG A 64 9.94 1.03 6.96
N VAL A 65 8.99 0.13 7.19
CA VAL A 65 7.62 0.25 6.69
C VAL A 65 6.65 0.06 7.85
N LEU A 66 5.71 1.00 8.00
CA LEU A 66 4.56 0.85 8.87
C LEU A 66 3.32 0.78 7.99
N LEU A 67 2.60 -0.33 8.08
CA LEU A 67 1.32 -0.48 7.39
C LEU A 67 0.18 -0.24 8.38
N VAL A 68 -0.76 0.60 7.99
CA VAL A 68 -1.98 0.90 8.75
C VAL A 68 -3.16 0.57 7.86
N GLY A 69 -4.14 -0.17 8.39
CA GLY A 69 -5.32 -0.55 7.64
C GLY A 69 -6.20 -1.54 8.40
N ASP A 70 -7.36 -1.84 7.82
CA ASP A 70 -8.32 -2.79 8.37
C ASP A 70 -8.71 -3.81 7.28
N HIS A 71 -8.19 -5.04 7.41
CA HIS A 71 -8.47 -6.13 6.48
C HIS A 71 -9.89 -6.71 6.61
N ARG A 72 -10.66 -6.26 7.60
CA ARG A 72 -12.08 -6.63 7.74
C ARG A 72 -13.01 -5.64 7.05
N GLN A 73 -12.47 -4.58 6.46
CA GLN A 73 -13.21 -3.62 5.62
C GLN A 73 -13.09 -4.01 4.13
N LEU A 74 -13.29 -3.05 3.22
CA LEU A 74 -13.30 -3.30 1.78
C LEU A 74 -11.93 -3.81 1.29
N PRO A 75 -11.88 -4.92 0.55
CA PRO A 75 -10.64 -5.43 -0.03
C PRO A 75 -10.16 -4.55 -1.19
N PRO A 76 -8.95 -4.78 -1.71
CA PRO A 76 -8.50 -4.14 -2.93
C PRO A 76 -9.45 -4.42 -4.10
N LEU A 77 -9.69 -3.42 -4.93
CA LEU A 77 -10.64 -3.53 -6.03
C LEU A 77 -9.97 -4.20 -7.23
N TYR A 78 -10.40 -5.43 -7.54
CA TYR A 78 -10.01 -6.14 -8.75
C TYR A 78 -11.21 -6.25 -9.70
N PRO A 79 -11.03 -6.03 -11.01
CA PRO A 79 -12.09 -6.29 -11.98
C PRO A 79 -12.49 -7.77 -11.98
N GLU A 80 -13.77 -8.06 -11.77
CA GLU A 80 -14.30 -9.43 -11.72
C GLU A 80 -13.92 -10.29 -12.94
N PRO A 81 -13.89 -9.77 -14.19
CA PRO A 81 -13.43 -10.56 -15.34
C PRO A 81 -11.98 -11.05 -15.20
N VAL A 82 -11.12 -10.25 -14.57
CA VAL A 82 -9.70 -10.58 -14.34
C VAL A 82 -9.58 -11.65 -13.26
N VAL A 83 -10.28 -11.48 -12.12
CA VAL A 83 -10.29 -12.47 -11.04
C VAL A 83 -10.80 -13.82 -11.53
N ARG A 84 -11.91 -13.82 -12.29
CA ARG A 84 -12.48 -15.03 -12.89
C ARG A 84 -11.47 -15.71 -13.82
N LYS A 85 -10.84 -14.97 -14.73
CA LYS A 85 -9.84 -15.52 -15.66
C LYS A 85 -8.67 -16.17 -14.93
N ILE A 86 -8.09 -15.48 -13.95
CA ILE A 86 -6.96 -15.98 -13.15
C ILE A 86 -7.37 -17.22 -12.35
N SER A 87 -8.58 -17.23 -11.77
CA SER A 87 -9.07 -18.40 -11.00
C SER A 87 -9.14 -19.67 -11.85
N ILE A 88 -9.52 -19.54 -13.13
CA ILE A 88 -9.58 -20.66 -14.08
C ILE A 88 -8.17 -21.09 -14.50
N GLU A 89 -7.33 -20.13 -14.90
CA GLU A 89 -5.97 -20.41 -15.39
C GLU A 89 -5.07 -21.06 -14.33
N LEU A 90 -5.21 -20.65 -13.06
CA LEU A 90 -4.40 -21.17 -11.96
C LEU A 90 -5.08 -22.31 -11.17
N ASN A 91 -6.27 -22.75 -11.59
CA ASN A 91 -7.09 -23.74 -10.90
C ASN A 91 -7.31 -23.42 -9.39
N TYR A 92 -7.53 -22.14 -9.07
CA TYR A 92 -7.86 -21.68 -7.72
C TYR A 92 -9.38 -21.61 -7.57
N SER A 93 -9.94 -22.53 -6.78
CA SER A 93 -11.38 -22.57 -6.47
C SER A 93 -11.84 -21.44 -5.55
N ASP A 94 -10.98 -21.02 -4.62
CA ASP A 94 -11.27 -19.92 -3.70
C ASP A 94 -10.74 -18.58 -4.25
N ARG A 95 -11.67 -17.73 -4.70
CA ARG A 95 -11.36 -16.39 -5.22
C ARG A 95 -10.96 -15.41 -4.13
N ALA A 96 -11.34 -15.63 -2.88
CA ALA A 96 -10.96 -14.75 -1.78
C ALA A 96 -9.44 -14.74 -1.59
N VAL A 97 -8.77 -15.86 -1.85
CA VAL A 97 -7.31 -15.93 -1.84
C VAL A 97 -6.69 -14.99 -2.87
N LEU A 98 -7.30 -14.85 -4.05
CA LEU A 98 -6.80 -13.98 -5.13
C LEU A 98 -7.01 -12.50 -4.82
N THR A 99 -8.08 -12.16 -4.10
CA THR A 99 -8.40 -10.76 -3.75
C THR A 99 -7.84 -10.33 -2.40
N ARG A 100 -7.28 -11.26 -1.63
CA ARG A 100 -6.66 -11.02 -0.34
C ARG A 100 -5.51 -10.01 -0.45
N SER A 101 -5.54 -8.97 0.40
CA SER A 101 -4.52 -7.93 0.41
C SER A 101 -3.18 -8.42 0.99
N ASP A 102 -2.08 -7.80 0.56
CA ASP A 102 -0.76 -8.07 1.14
C ASP A 102 -0.66 -7.62 2.60
N PHE A 103 -1.40 -6.58 2.97
CA PHE A 103 -1.55 -6.19 4.38
C PHE A 103 -2.13 -7.33 5.21
N GLU A 104 -3.24 -7.91 4.78
CA GLU A 104 -3.89 -9.02 5.50
C GLU A 104 -2.99 -10.24 5.59
N ARG A 105 -2.31 -10.60 4.49
CA ARG A 105 -1.33 -11.69 4.46
C ARG A 105 -0.20 -11.45 5.46
N ALA A 106 0.33 -10.22 5.50
CA ALA A 106 1.40 -9.85 6.42
C ALA A 106 0.90 -9.83 7.88
N PHE A 107 -0.27 -9.24 8.14
CA PHE A 107 -0.84 -9.07 9.47
C PHE A 107 -1.20 -10.40 10.13
N GLU A 108 -1.75 -11.35 9.38
CA GLU A 108 -2.12 -12.68 9.88
C GLU A 108 -0.95 -13.68 9.90
N SER A 109 0.18 -13.36 9.27
CA SER A 109 1.37 -14.20 9.32
C SER A 109 1.94 -14.33 10.73
N ASP A 110 2.79 -15.33 10.96
CA ASP A 110 3.46 -15.50 12.27
C ASP A 110 4.36 -14.32 12.62
N TYR A 111 4.92 -13.64 11.61
CA TYR A 111 5.63 -12.38 11.82
C TYR A 111 4.67 -11.26 12.23
N GLY A 112 3.55 -11.10 11.52
CA GLY A 112 2.52 -10.11 11.82
C GLY A 112 1.93 -10.25 13.21
N LYS A 113 1.74 -11.48 13.71
CA LYS A 113 1.31 -11.73 15.09
C LYS A 113 2.31 -11.24 16.15
N GLN A 114 3.60 -11.17 15.82
CA GLN A 114 4.65 -10.71 16.74
C GLN A 114 4.81 -9.19 16.74
N VAL A 115 4.64 -8.54 15.58
CA VAL A 115 4.93 -7.10 15.41
C VAL A 115 3.70 -6.23 15.19
N GLY A 116 2.55 -6.84 14.89
CA GLY A 116 1.29 -6.18 14.61
C GLY A 116 0.55 -5.76 15.88
N ALA A 117 -0.28 -4.74 15.75
CA ALA A 117 -1.15 -4.25 16.80
C ALA A 117 -2.54 -3.95 16.25
N THR A 118 -3.56 -4.11 17.09
CA THR A 118 -4.94 -3.74 16.77
C THR A 118 -5.41 -2.69 17.77
N LEU A 119 -5.91 -1.55 17.27
CA LEU A 119 -6.56 -0.55 18.10
C LEU A 119 -7.92 -1.08 18.56
N ARG A 120 -8.15 -1.13 19.89
CA ARG A 120 -9.34 -1.78 20.48
C ARG A 120 -10.44 -0.80 20.90
N THR A 121 -10.12 0.48 21.05
CA THR A 121 -11.08 1.49 21.48
C THR A 121 -11.61 2.22 20.26
N GLN A 122 -12.94 2.20 20.10
CA GLN A 122 -13.64 2.94 19.05
C GLN A 122 -14.34 4.15 19.66
N TYR A 123 -14.35 5.28 18.93
CA TYR A 123 -14.89 6.56 19.41
C TYR A 123 -16.00 7.12 18.52
N ARG A 124 -16.56 6.33 17.59
CA ARG A 124 -17.54 6.80 16.60
C ARG A 124 -18.96 6.31 16.88
N MET A 125 -19.10 5.05 17.29
CA MET A 125 -20.39 4.41 17.52
C MET A 125 -20.79 4.55 18.98
N ALA A 126 -22.08 4.80 19.23
CA ALA A 126 -22.64 4.70 20.58
C ALA A 126 -22.46 3.28 21.14
N HIS A 127 -22.32 3.14 22.45
CA HIS A 127 -22.35 1.82 23.08
C HIS A 127 -23.75 1.21 22.92
N GLN A 128 -23.77 -0.06 22.51
CA GLN A 128 -24.98 -0.89 22.49
C GLN A 128 -25.30 -1.40 23.88
#